data_AF-A0A399NU59-F1
#
_entry.id   AF-A0A399NU59-F1
#
_cell.length_a   1.000
_cell.length_b   1.000
_cell.length_c   1.000
_cell.angle_alpha   90.00
_cell.angle_beta   90.00
_cell.angle_gamma   90.00
#
_symmetry.space_group_name_H-M   'P 1'
#
loop_
_entity.id
_entity.type
_entity.pdbx_description
1 polymer ?
#
loop_
_entity_poly.entity_id
_entity_poly.type
_entity_poly.pdbx_seq_one_letter_code
_entity_poly.pdbx_strand_id
1 'polypeptide(L)'
;LPAAGGPTATRDLGARNRSTYAVPRAIARLFDGDVARAAAELPGGRRPGFRSPSRATLMAVSPQLLPRPDDWPERVHQTGAWYEEASAASPDPVVADFLAAGPYVVASFGSMAKGDASARGRAIVTAARTHGLRVLVLTGWGGLALPAECDGPDVLVVRSAPFDHVLPGAALAVHHGGAGTS
;
A
#
# COMPACT_ATOMS: atom_id res chain seq x y z
N LEU A 1 -7.07 -16.57 -7.60
CA LEU A 1 -6.38 -15.38 -7.00
C LEU A 1 -7.33 -14.69 -6.02
N PRO A 2 -6.85 -14.09 -4.89
CA PRO A 2 -7.73 -13.57 -3.84
C PRO A 2 -8.62 -12.43 -4.33
N ALA A 3 -9.89 -12.44 -3.91
CA ALA A 3 -10.85 -11.39 -4.22
C ALA A 3 -10.45 -10.05 -3.60
N ALA A 4 -10.26 -9.04 -4.44
CA ALA A 4 -10.16 -7.64 -4.01
C ALA A 4 -11.53 -7.17 -3.51
N GLY A 5 -11.76 -7.22 -2.18
CA GLY A 5 -12.92 -6.54 -1.58
C GLY A 5 -13.53 -7.11 -0.31
N GLY A 6 -13.02 -8.21 0.26
CA GLY A 6 -13.51 -8.79 1.53
C GLY A 6 -12.36 -9.42 2.33
N PRO A 7 -12.60 -9.89 3.58
CA PRO A 7 -11.55 -10.43 4.44
C PRO A 7 -10.71 -11.42 3.63
N THR A 8 -9.42 -11.10 3.52
CA THR A 8 -8.47 -11.66 2.57
C THR A 8 -8.43 -13.18 2.69
N ALA A 9 -9.21 -13.86 1.85
CA ALA A 9 -9.12 -15.30 1.72
C ALA A 9 -7.76 -15.60 1.08
N THR A 10 -6.85 -16.21 1.83
CA THR A 10 -5.49 -16.57 1.38
C THR A 10 -5.47 -17.76 0.42
N ARG A 11 -6.63 -18.17 -0.12
CA ARG A 11 -6.79 -19.35 -0.98
C ARG A 11 -7.57 -18.99 -2.24
N ASP A 12 -7.18 -19.61 -3.35
CA ASP A 12 -7.95 -19.53 -4.58
C ASP A 12 -9.29 -20.26 -4.42
N LEU A 13 -10.38 -19.55 -4.68
CA LEU A 13 -11.73 -20.09 -4.60
C LEU A 13 -12.25 -20.60 -5.96
N GLY A 14 -11.42 -20.51 -7.02
CA GLY A 14 -11.74 -20.98 -8.36
C GLY A 14 -13.07 -20.43 -8.87
N ALA A 15 -13.95 -21.29 -9.36
CA ALA A 15 -15.28 -20.91 -9.86
C ALA A 15 -16.16 -20.18 -8.81
N ARG A 16 -15.87 -20.30 -7.51
CA ARG A 16 -16.60 -19.61 -6.43
C ARG A 16 -16.11 -18.19 -6.18
N ASN A 17 -15.00 -17.77 -6.81
CA ASN A 17 -14.46 -16.42 -6.69
C ASN A 17 -15.51 -15.37 -7.09
N ARG A 18 -16.27 -15.63 -8.17
CA ARG A 18 -17.34 -14.75 -8.66
C ARG A 18 -18.42 -14.46 -7.60
N SER A 19 -18.71 -15.43 -6.74
CA SER A 19 -19.72 -15.30 -5.69
C SER A 19 -19.24 -14.41 -4.55
N THR A 20 -17.93 -14.31 -4.32
CA THR A 20 -17.39 -13.43 -3.28
C THR A 20 -17.69 -11.96 -3.56
N TYR A 21 -17.77 -11.54 -4.82
CA TYR A 21 -18.17 -10.18 -5.20
C TYR A 21 -19.64 -9.84 -4.84
N ALA A 22 -20.48 -10.82 -4.50
CA ALA A 22 -21.83 -10.55 -4.00
C ALA A 22 -21.81 -9.92 -2.60
N VAL A 23 -20.82 -10.27 -1.76
CA VAL A 23 -20.72 -9.80 -0.37
C VAL A 23 -20.37 -8.31 -0.29
N PRO A 24 -19.34 -7.78 -0.97
CA PRO A 24 -19.08 -6.34 -1.01
C PRO A 24 -20.26 -5.56 -1.60
N ARG A 25 -20.95 -6.11 -2.60
CA ARG A 25 -22.16 -5.49 -3.19
C ARG A 25 -23.31 -5.41 -2.19
N ALA A 26 -23.45 -6.38 -1.30
CA ALA A 26 -24.44 -6.34 -0.23
C ALA A 26 -24.05 -5.34 0.86
N ILE A 27 -22.77 -5.31 1.27
CA ILE A 27 -22.25 -4.35 2.26
C ILE A 27 -22.37 -2.91 1.75
N ALA A 28 -22.08 -2.66 0.47
CA ALA A 28 -22.22 -1.34 -0.14
C ALA A 28 -23.66 -0.78 -0.04
N ARG A 29 -24.68 -1.63 0.03
CA ARG A 29 -26.08 -1.20 0.21
C ARG A 29 -26.36 -0.64 1.60
N LEU A 30 -25.59 -1.03 2.62
CA LEU A 30 -25.75 -0.49 3.97
C LEU A 30 -25.41 1.01 4.03
N PHE A 31 -24.57 1.50 3.11
CA PHE A 31 -24.20 2.91 2.99
C PHE A 31 -25.13 3.70 2.05
N ASP A 32 -26.15 3.09 1.45
CA ASP A 32 -27.02 3.77 0.49
C ASP A 32 -27.78 4.94 1.14
N GLY A 33 -28.12 4.85 2.42
CA GLY A 33 -28.77 5.92 3.18
C GLY A 33 -27.87 7.14 3.42
N ASP A 34 -26.58 6.92 3.68
CA ASP A 34 -25.62 8.00 3.91
C ASP A 34 -25.23 8.68 2.59
N VAL A 35 -25.04 7.90 1.53
CA VAL A 35 -24.86 8.42 0.16
C VAL A 35 -26.10 9.22 -0.26
N ALA A 36 -27.30 8.75 0.10
CA ALA A 36 -28.53 9.48 -0.17
C ALA A 36 -28.61 10.82 0.55
N ARG A 37 -28.20 10.88 1.83
CA ARG A 37 -28.16 12.13 2.60
C ARG A 37 -27.16 13.12 2.01
N ALA A 38 -25.94 12.67 1.72
CA ALA A 38 -24.90 13.50 1.11
C ALA A 38 -25.31 14.01 -0.29
N ALA A 39 -25.96 13.17 -1.10
CA ALA A 39 -26.44 13.58 -2.42
C ALA A 39 -27.59 14.61 -2.37
N ALA A 40 -28.33 14.72 -1.25
CA ALA A 40 -29.38 15.72 -1.08
C ALA A 40 -28.82 17.12 -0.78
N GLU A 41 -27.56 17.21 -0.36
CA GLU A 41 -26.86 18.48 -0.09
C GLU A 41 -26.22 19.09 -1.36
N LEU A 42 -26.19 18.35 -2.47
CA LEU A 42 -25.64 18.81 -3.74
C LEU A 42 -26.71 19.52 -4.58
N PRO A 43 -26.43 20.74 -5.12
CA PRO A 43 -27.39 21.46 -5.95
C PRO A 43 -27.53 20.79 -7.33
N GLY A 44 -28.69 20.20 -7.57
CA GLY A 44 -29.08 19.62 -8.86
C GLY A 44 -28.62 18.17 -9.06
N GLY A 45 -29.47 17.38 -9.72
CA GLY A 45 -29.19 15.99 -10.10
C GLY A 45 -30.40 15.08 -10.00
N ARG A 46 -30.68 14.31 -11.07
CA ARG A 46 -31.60 13.16 -10.98
C ARG A 46 -30.82 11.96 -10.47
N ARG A 47 -31.29 11.33 -9.39
CA ARG A 47 -30.78 10.01 -9.01
C ARG A 47 -31.04 9.04 -10.17
N PRO A 48 -30.01 8.35 -10.70
CA PRO A 48 -30.23 7.30 -11.67
C PRO A 48 -31.14 6.24 -11.03
N GLY A 49 -32.24 5.88 -11.71
CA GLY A 49 -33.15 4.83 -11.24
C GLY A 49 -32.46 3.46 -11.14
N PHE A 50 -31.33 3.30 -11.84
CA PHE A 50 -30.44 2.15 -11.74
C PHE A 50 -28.98 2.62 -11.72
N ARG A 51 -28.15 2.01 -10.86
CA ARG A 51 -26.70 2.11 -10.99
C ARG A 51 -26.30 1.35 -12.26
N SER A 52 -26.05 2.09 -13.34
CA SER A 52 -25.45 1.49 -14.54
C SER A 52 -24.04 1.02 -14.17
N PRO A 53 -23.65 -0.22 -14.52
CA PRO A 53 -22.28 -0.65 -14.32
C PRO A 53 -21.35 0.29 -15.09
N SER A 54 -20.17 0.56 -14.51
CA SER A 54 -19.15 1.37 -15.17
C SER A 54 -18.86 0.81 -16.57
N ARG A 55 -18.74 1.70 -17.57
CA ARG A 55 -18.38 1.30 -18.94
C ARG A 55 -16.98 0.66 -19.00
N ALA A 56 -16.10 1.10 -18.10
CA ALA A 56 -14.78 0.53 -17.88
C ALA A 56 -14.42 0.57 -16.38
N THR A 57 -13.61 -0.38 -15.93
CA THR A 57 -12.95 -0.38 -14.62
C THR A 57 -11.46 -0.57 -14.85
N LEU A 58 -10.64 0.40 -14.44
CA LEU A 58 -9.19 0.33 -14.62
C LEU A 58 -8.56 -0.21 -13.33
N MET A 59 -7.81 -1.30 -13.45
CA MET A 59 -7.09 -1.94 -12.36
C MET A 59 -5.60 -1.61 -12.49
N ALA A 60 -5.14 -0.68 -11.66
CA ALA A 60 -3.76 -0.20 -11.63
C ALA A 60 -2.82 -1.19 -10.92
N VAL A 61 -2.68 -2.40 -11.47
CA VAL A 61 -1.83 -3.47 -10.92
C VAL A 61 -1.01 -4.13 -12.03
N SER A 62 0.28 -4.36 -11.77
CA SER A 62 1.18 -5.02 -12.72
C SER A 62 0.69 -6.45 -13.05
N PRO A 63 0.59 -6.83 -14.34
CA PRO A 63 0.32 -8.22 -14.75
C PRO A 63 1.36 -9.23 -14.25
N GLN A 64 2.56 -8.78 -13.92
CA GLN A 64 3.62 -9.63 -13.35
C GLN A 64 3.34 -9.97 -11.88
N LEU A 65 2.68 -9.07 -11.14
CA LEU A 65 2.29 -9.30 -9.74
C LEU A 65 0.96 -10.05 -9.64
N LEU A 66 0.01 -9.70 -10.52
CA LEU A 66 -1.30 -10.32 -10.58
C LEU A 66 -1.62 -10.63 -12.04
N PRO A 67 -1.44 -11.87 -12.52
CA PRO A 67 -1.96 -12.27 -13.81
C PRO A 67 -3.46 -12.00 -13.86
N ARG A 68 -3.96 -11.49 -14.99
CA ARG A 68 -5.38 -11.17 -15.15
C ARG A 68 -6.21 -12.44 -14.87
N PRO A 69 -7.14 -12.41 -13.89
CA PRO A 69 -8.04 -13.53 -13.66
C PRO A 69 -9.01 -13.73 -14.83
N ASP A 70 -9.22 -14.99 -15.24
CA ASP A 70 -10.13 -15.35 -16.34
C ASP A 70 -11.61 -15.00 -16.06
N ASP A 71 -11.97 -14.86 -14.78
CA ASP A 71 -13.32 -14.50 -14.37
C ASP A 71 -13.59 -12.99 -14.39
N TRP A 72 -12.59 -12.16 -14.72
CA TRP A 72 -12.76 -10.72 -14.87
C TRP A 72 -13.57 -10.38 -16.13
N PRO A 73 -14.66 -9.61 -15.98
CA PRO A 73 -15.42 -9.13 -17.13
C PRO A 73 -14.55 -8.33 -18.10
N GLU A 74 -14.90 -8.37 -19.39
CA GLU A 74 -14.17 -7.65 -20.46
C GLU A 74 -14.00 -6.15 -20.18
N ARG A 75 -14.99 -5.51 -19.55
CA ARG A 75 -14.95 -4.09 -19.12
C ARG A 75 -13.92 -3.78 -18.03
N VAL A 76 -13.36 -4.78 -17.37
CA VAL A 76 -12.29 -4.58 -16.39
C VAL A 76 -10.98 -4.65 -17.14
N HIS A 77 -10.18 -3.59 -17.12
CA HIS A 77 -8.90 -3.50 -17.81
C HIS A 77 -7.78 -3.46 -16.78
N GLN A 78 -6.82 -4.37 -16.91
CA GLN A 78 -5.59 -4.31 -16.11
C GLN A 78 -4.59 -3.40 -16.83
N THR A 79 -4.28 -2.26 -16.24
CA THR A 79 -3.51 -1.20 -16.92
C THR A 79 -2.02 -1.18 -16.55
N GLY A 80 -1.59 -2.09 -15.67
CA GLY A 80 -0.27 -2.00 -15.04
C GLY A 80 -0.27 -1.07 -13.84
N ALA A 81 0.87 -0.99 -13.15
CA ALA A 81 1.04 -0.06 -12.04
C ALA A 81 1.11 1.38 -12.56
N TRP A 82 0.53 2.30 -11.81
CA TRP A 82 0.64 3.73 -12.08
C TRP A 82 1.70 4.32 -11.18
N TYR A 83 2.68 4.95 -11.80
CA TYR A 83 3.78 5.60 -11.12
C TYR A 83 3.58 7.11 -11.23
N GLU A 84 3.94 7.82 -10.17
CA GLU A 84 4.16 9.25 -10.28
C GLU A 84 5.46 9.48 -11.06
N GLU A 85 5.59 10.64 -11.70
CA GLU A 85 6.82 10.96 -12.41
C GLU A 85 7.95 11.09 -11.38
N ALA A 86 9.09 10.43 -11.64
CA ALA A 86 10.18 10.39 -10.68
C ALA A 86 10.57 11.81 -10.27
N SER A 87 10.67 12.06 -8.97
CA SER A 87 11.06 13.35 -8.44
C SER A 87 12.42 13.77 -9.02
N ALA A 88 12.44 14.85 -9.78
CA ALA A 88 13.69 15.49 -10.20
C ALA A 88 14.44 16.15 -9.03
N ALA A 89 13.74 16.36 -7.89
CA ALA A 89 14.35 16.92 -6.69
C ALA A 89 15.21 15.86 -6.00
N SER A 90 16.43 16.25 -5.60
CA SER A 90 17.33 15.39 -4.84
C SER A 90 16.75 15.04 -3.46
N PRO A 91 17.07 13.86 -2.90
CA PRO A 91 16.67 13.53 -1.54
C PRO A 91 17.31 14.50 -0.54
N ASP A 92 16.70 14.63 0.64
CA ASP A 92 17.27 15.37 1.76
C ASP A 92 18.74 14.94 1.98
N PRO A 93 19.70 15.87 2.15
CA PRO A 93 21.10 15.55 2.37
C PRO A 93 21.33 14.49 3.45
N VAL A 94 20.57 14.50 4.55
CA VAL A 94 20.71 13.48 5.61
C VAL A 94 20.37 12.07 5.11
N VAL A 95 19.37 11.96 4.23
CA VAL A 95 19.00 10.70 3.59
C VAL A 95 20.08 10.32 2.60
N ALA A 96 20.51 11.25 1.73
CA ALA A 96 21.56 10.99 0.74
C ALA A 96 22.85 10.45 1.36
N ASP A 97 23.34 11.10 2.42
CA ASP A 97 24.53 10.68 3.16
C ASP A 97 24.34 9.30 3.79
N PHE A 98 23.14 9.03 4.33
CA PHE A 98 22.81 7.72 4.85
C PHE A 98 22.83 6.66 3.76
N LEU A 99 22.24 6.91 2.59
CA LEU A 99 22.22 5.94 1.48
C LEU A 99 23.64 5.62 0.97
N ALA A 100 24.53 6.62 0.99
CA ALA A 100 25.90 6.47 0.50
C ALA A 100 26.85 5.73 1.46
N ALA A 101 26.55 5.72 2.77
CA ALA A 101 27.45 5.20 3.79
C ALA A 101 27.44 3.65 3.96
N GLY A 102 26.75 2.91 3.09
CA GLY A 102 26.83 1.46 3.01
C GLY A 102 25.47 0.75 2.91
N PRO A 103 25.44 -0.59 2.87
CA PRO A 103 24.21 -1.37 2.70
C PRO A 103 23.16 -1.10 3.77
N TYR A 104 21.91 -0.93 3.34
CA TYR A 104 20.81 -0.61 4.23
C TYR A 104 19.53 -1.37 3.89
N VAL A 105 18.67 -1.51 4.90
CA VAL A 105 17.27 -1.92 4.81
C VAL A 105 16.40 -0.67 4.83
N VAL A 106 15.41 -0.60 3.95
CA VAL A 106 14.36 0.43 4.03
C VAL A 106 13.08 -0.18 4.59
N ALA A 107 12.51 0.44 5.62
CA ALA A 107 11.32 -0.06 6.30
C ALA A 107 10.16 0.96 6.27
N SER A 108 8.99 0.56 5.76
CA SER A 108 7.81 1.42 5.70
C SER A 108 6.48 0.66 5.83
N PHE A 109 5.72 0.95 6.90
CA PHE A 109 4.41 0.30 7.15
C PHE A 109 3.22 1.24 6.93
N GLY A 110 3.45 2.43 6.37
CA GLY A 110 2.39 3.40 6.07
C GLY A 110 1.53 3.73 7.29
N SER A 111 0.21 3.64 7.13
CA SER A 111 -0.80 3.88 8.17
C SER A 111 -1.20 2.63 8.96
N MET A 112 -0.48 1.51 8.81
CA MET A 112 -0.81 0.26 9.52
C MET A 112 -0.47 0.35 11.02
N ALA A 113 -1.32 1.05 11.78
CA ALA A 113 -1.18 1.26 13.21
C ALA A 113 -1.62 0.05 14.06
N LYS A 114 -2.24 -0.97 13.45
CA LYS A 114 -2.72 -2.15 14.19
C LYS A 114 -1.55 -2.97 14.74
N GLY A 115 -1.60 -3.34 16.01
CA GLY A 115 -0.52 -4.06 16.71
C GLY A 115 0.57 -3.13 17.23
N ASP A 116 1.66 -3.70 17.75
CA ASP A 116 2.72 -2.94 18.41
C ASP A 116 3.75 -2.42 17.39
N ALA A 117 3.67 -1.12 17.07
CA ALA A 117 4.58 -0.44 16.16
C ALA A 117 6.02 -0.38 16.67
N SER A 118 6.19 -0.31 18.00
CA SER A 118 7.49 -0.27 18.68
C SER A 118 8.17 -1.63 18.66
N ALA A 119 7.41 -2.70 18.90
CA ALA A 119 7.92 -4.06 18.80
C ALA A 119 8.36 -4.39 17.36
N ARG A 120 7.59 -3.95 16.36
CA ARG A 120 7.98 -4.09 14.93
C ARG A 120 9.26 -3.34 14.60
N GLY A 121 9.33 -2.05 14.97
CA GLY A 121 10.54 -1.24 14.73
C GLY A 121 11.78 -1.87 15.37
N ARG A 122 11.66 -2.30 16.63
CA ARG A 122 12.72 -3.01 17.35
C ARG A 122 13.15 -4.28 16.62
N ALA A 123 12.21 -5.14 16.21
CA ALA A 123 12.52 -6.37 15.51
C ALA A 123 13.28 -6.13 14.20
N ILE A 124 12.88 -5.11 13.43
CA ILE A 124 13.56 -4.74 12.18
C ILE A 124 15.00 -4.28 12.45
N VAL A 125 15.20 -3.38 13.42
CA VAL A 125 16.53 -2.88 13.77
C VAL A 125 17.42 -3.99 14.31
N THR A 126 16.91 -4.83 15.21
CA THR A 126 17.65 -5.99 15.74
C THR A 126 18.08 -6.93 14.62
N ALA A 127 17.17 -7.28 13.71
CA ALA A 127 17.49 -8.16 12.58
C ALA A 127 18.55 -7.53 11.66
N ALA A 128 18.40 -6.27 11.28
CA ALA A 128 19.37 -5.59 10.43
C ALA A 128 20.77 -5.56 11.06
N ARG A 129 20.86 -5.24 12.35
CA ARG A 129 22.12 -5.26 13.11
C ARG A 129 22.78 -6.64 13.10
N THR A 130 22.02 -7.72 13.25
CA THR A 130 22.58 -9.09 13.18
C THR A 130 23.18 -9.45 11.82
N HIS A 131 22.78 -8.74 10.76
CA HIS A 131 23.30 -8.91 9.41
C HIS A 131 24.30 -7.80 9.01
N GLY A 132 24.71 -6.93 9.94
CA GLY A 132 25.60 -5.81 9.65
C GLY A 132 25.00 -4.76 8.71
N LEU A 133 23.67 -4.69 8.63
CA LEU A 133 22.93 -3.75 7.78
C LEU A 133 22.44 -2.56 8.60
N ARG A 134 22.40 -1.41 7.93
CA ARG A 134 21.82 -0.16 8.46
C ARG A 134 20.32 -0.12 8.18
N VAL A 135 19.54 0.71 8.88
CA VAL A 135 18.08 0.80 8.70
C VAL A 135 17.64 2.23 8.45
N LEU A 136 17.01 2.45 7.29
CA LEU A 136 16.23 3.64 7.00
C LEU A 136 14.76 3.36 7.32
N VAL A 137 14.21 4.00 8.35
CA VAL A 137 12.80 3.91 8.73
C VAL A 137 12.02 5.09 8.17
N LEU A 138 11.05 4.79 7.31
CA LEU A 138 10.06 5.73 6.81
C LEU A 138 8.78 5.59 7.64
N THR A 139 8.59 6.45 8.63
CA THR A 139 7.51 6.34 9.63
C THR A 139 6.12 6.56 9.02
N GLY A 140 6.02 7.33 7.93
CA GLY A 140 4.78 7.60 7.22
C GLY A 140 3.70 8.17 8.13
N TRP A 141 2.64 7.38 8.35
CA TRP A 141 1.48 7.74 9.17
C TRP A 141 1.41 6.96 10.49
N GLY A 142 2.56 6.48 10.99
CA GLY A 142 2.67 5.85 12.32
C GLY A 142 2.64 4.32 12.34
N GLY A 143 2.84 3.65 11.20
CA GLY A 143 2.91 2.18 11.15
C GLY A 143 4.15 1.59 11.83
N LEU A 144 5.21 2.38 12.00
CA LEU A 144 6.43 2.06 12.72
C LEU A 144 6.74 3.13 13.78
N ALA A 145 7.20 2.68 14.92
CA ALA A 145 7.80 3.50 15.96
C ALA A 145 9.14 2.89 16.35
N LEU A 146 10.13 3.72 16.64
CA LEU A 146 11.42 3.27 17.13
C LEU A 146 11.57 3.65 18.60
N PRO A 147 11.67 2.65 19.50
CA PRO A 147 12.08 2.88 20.89
C PRO A 147 13.48 3.52 20.95
N ALA A 148 13.75 4.32 21.97
CA ALA A 148 15.02 5.06 22.12
C ALA A 148 16.25 4.14 22.16
N GLU A 149 16.12 2.90 22.65
CA GLU A 149 17.19 1.90 22.63
C GLU A 149 17.58 1.42 21.22
N CYS A 150 16.78 1.73 20.20
CA CYS A 150 17.08 1.42 18.81
C CYS A 150 17.92 2.52 18.13
N ASP A 151 18.10 3.68 18.77
CA ASP A 151 18.89 4.77 18.20
C ASP A 151 20.35 4.35 18.00
N GLY A 152 20.98 4.90 16.97
CA GLY A 152 22.36 4.60 16.61
C GLY A 152 22.75 5.16 15.25
N PRO A 153 24.05 5.24 14.93
CA PRO A 153 24.52 5.73 13.63
C PRO A 153 24.11 4.82 12.44
N ASP A 154 23.70 3.60 12.75
CA ASP A 154 23.17 2.62 11.81
C ASP A 154 21.67 2.79 11.53
N VAL A 155 20.97 3.68 12.23
CA VAL A 155 19.53 3.89 12.09
C VAL A 155 19.23 5.35 11.73
N LEU A 156 18.52 5.56 10.62
CA LEU A 156 17.97 6.86 10.25
C LEU A 156 16.45 6.79 10.19
N VAL A 157 15.79 7.73 10.85
CA VAL A 157 14.33 7.82 10.91
C VAL A 157 13.89 9.10 10.24
N VAL A 158 13.09 8.98 9.19
CA VAL A 158 12.47 10.14 8.52
C VAL A 158 10.98 9.90 8.33
N ARG A 159 10.23 10.98 8.18
CA ARG A 159 8.78 10.89 7.95
C ARG A 159 8.47 10.23 6.61
N SER A 160 9.18 10.63 5.57
CA SER A 160 9.01 10.16 4.19
C SER A 160 10.25 10.47 3.37
N ALA A 161 10.51 9.65 2.35
CA ALA A 161 11.46 9.91 1.28
C ALA A 161 10.88 9.32 -0.02
N PRO A 162 11.17 9.89 -1.21
CA PRO A 162 10.73 9.31 -2.47
C PRO A 162 11.30 7.90 -2.65
N PHE A 163 10.43 6.92 -2.91
CA PHE A 163 10.84 5.51 -3.05
C PHE A 163 11.83 5.30 -4.20
N ASP A 164 11.71 6.07 -5.29
CA ASP A 164 12.64 6.06 -6.42
C ASP A 164 14.09 6.39 -6.02
N HIS A 165 14.32 7.10 -4.91
CA HIS A 165 15.68 7.39 -4.43
C HIS A 165 16.21 6.33 -3.47
N VAL A 166 15.34 5.71 -2.66
CA VAL A 166 15.76 4.82 -1.57
C VAL A 166 15.68 3.34 -1.92
N LEU A 167 14.82 2.93 -2.86
CA LEU A 167 14.68 1.53 -3.24
C LEU A 167 15.86 1.02 -4.09
N PRO A 168 16.39 1.76 -5.08
CA PRO A 168 17.43 1.23 -5.96
C PRO A 168 18.74 0.81 -5.26
N GLY A 169 19.07 1.46 -4.13
CA GLY A 169 20.27 1.15 -3.34
C GLY A 169 20.01 0.26 -2.12
N ALA A 170 18.75 -0.07 -1.82
CA ALA A 170 18.42 -0.86 -0.64
C ALA A 170 18.80 -2.33 -0.85
N ALA A 171 19.41 -2.95 0.18
CA ALA A 171 19.63 -4.39 0.21
C ALA A 171 18.32 -5.17 0.40
N LEU A 172 17.36 -4.56 1.11
CA LEU A 172 16.04 -5.14 1.36
C LEU A 172 15.02 -4.03 1.65
N ALA A 173 13.79 -4.21 1.16
CA ALA A 173 12.63 -3.42 1.54
C ALA A 173 11.69 -4.23 2.43
N VAL A 174 11.33 -3.67 3.59
CA VAL A 174 10.36 -4.26 4.52
C VAL A 174 9.14 -3.35 4.57
N HIS A 175 8.00 -3.86 4.09
CA HIS A 175 6.78 -3.05 4.03
C HIS A 175 5.52 -3.87 4.28
N HIS A 176 4.40 -3.16 4.45
CA HIS A 176 3.11 -3.75 4.80
C HIS A 176 2.33 -4.34 3.61
N GLY A 177 2.89 -4.35 2.39
CA GLY A 177 2.22 -4.87 1.20
C GLY A 177 1.22 -3.93 0.53
N GLY A 178 1.21 -2.64 0.87
CA GLY A 178 0.38 -1.64 0.19
C GLY A 178 0.74 -1.49 -1.29
N ALA A 179 -0.27 -1.32 -2.15
CA ALA A 179 -0.12 -1.30 -3.60
C ALA A 179 0.73 -0.13 -4.17
N GLY A 180 1.05 0.88 -3.36
CA GLY A 180 1.87 2.04 -3.73
C GLY A 180 3.26 2.05 -3.09
N THR A 181 3.72 0.94 -2.50
CA THR A 181 5.07 0.82 -1.93
C THR A 181 5.98 0.08 -2.92
N SER A 182 6.07 0.57 -4.15
CA SER A 182 6.78 -0.05 -5.28
C SER A 182 7.64 0.98 -5.99
#